data_AF-A0A7W2NVE5-F1
#
_entry.id   AF-A0A7W2NVE5-F1
#
_cell.length_a   1.000
_cell.length_b   1.000
_cell.length_c   1.000
_cell.angle_alpha   90.00
_cell.angle_beta   90.00
_cell.angle_gamma   90.00
#
_symmetry.space_group_name_H-M   'P 1'
#
loop_
_entity.id
_entity.type
_entity.pdbx_description
1 polymer ?
#
loop_
_entity_poly.entity_id
_entity_poly.type
_entity_poly.pdbx_seq_one_letter_code
_entity_poly.pdbx_strand_id
1 'polypeptide(L)'
;MLVTKKVALVVEGVGMLNIFAAGVLYSFNENNFDPFTLYLGVSAGSMSLASHLAGQYLRNYCVLMHCATSGAFISSWNYLRGGH
;
A
#
# COMPACT_ATOMS: atom_id res chain seq x y z
N MET A 1 3.11 -14.19 35.06
CA MET A 1 3.50 -13.33 33.93
C MET A 1 2.65 -13.72 32.74
N LEU A 2 1.62 -12.92 32.41
CA LEU A 2 0.76 -13.20 31.26
C LEU A 2 1.59 -12.93 30.00
N VAL A 3 1.81 -13.96 29.18
CA VAL A 3 2.43 -13.78 27.86
C VAL A 3 1.40 -13.08 26.99
N THR A 4 1.51 -11.76 26.85
CA THR A 4 0.68 -11.00 25.91
C THR A 4 1.00 -11.44 24.49
N LYS A 5 0.00 -11.93 23.77
CA LYS A 5 0.15 -12.41 22.40
C LYS A 5 0.55 -11.22 21.51
N LYS A 6 1.80 -11.20 21.03
CA LYS A 6 2.29 -10.16 20.12
C LYS A 6 1.82 -10.48 18.70
N VAL A 7 1.19 -9.50 18.05
CA VAL A 7 0.71 -9.61 16.66
C VAL A 7 1.56 -8.71 15.78
N ALA A 8 1.92 -9.20 14.60
CA ALA A 8 2.65 -8.45 13.59
C ALA A 8 1.76 -8.27 12.35
N LEU A 9 1.83 -7.11 11.72
CA LEU A 9 1.21 -6.82 10.43
C LEU A 9 2.27 -6.92 9.33
N VAL A 10 2.05 -7.82 8.37
CA VAL A 10 2.88 -7.95 7.17
C VAL A 10 2.09 -7.48 5.96
N VAL A 11 2.64 -6.52 5.22
CA VAL A 11 2.04 -5.94 4.02
C VAL A 11 2.95 -6.23 2.84
N GLU A 12 2.58 -7.24 2.06
CA GLU A 12 3.22 -7.53 0.78
C GLU A 12 2.52 -6.74 -0.32
N GLY A 13 3.29 -6.08 -1.19
CA GLY A 13 2.71 -5.33 -2.29
C GLY A 13 3.38 -5.60 -3.62
N VAL A 14 2.55 -5.64 -4.68
CA VAL A 14 2.99 -5.78 -6.07
C VAL A 14 2.50 -4.58 -6.85
N GLY A 15 3.43 -3.68 -7.23
CA GLY A 15 3.17 -2.54 -8.10
C GLY A 15 1.88 -1.77 -7.78
N MET A 16 1.06 -1.55 -8.82
CA MET A 16 -0.20 -0.79 -8.72
C MET A 16 -1.35 -1.57 -8.04
N LEU A 17 -1.28 -2.91 -8.00
CA LEU A 17 -2.29 -3.76 -7.35
C LEU A 17 -2.30 -3.60 -5.82
N ASN A 18 -1.27 -2.95 -5.28
CA ASN A 18 -1.15 -2.57 -3.90
C ASN A 18 -2.24 -1.59 -3.40
N ILE A 19 -3.15 -1.16 -4.28
CA ILE A 19 -4.35 -0.39 -3.91
C ILE A 19 -5.29 -1.16 -2.99
N PHE A 20 -5.34 -2.49 -3.11
CA PHE A 20 -6.09 -3.32 -2.17
C PHE A 20 -5.53 -3.19 -0.75
N ALA A 21 -4.21 -3.35 -0.59
CA ALA A 21 -3.54 -3.19 0.70
C ALA A 21 -3.72 -1.77 1.26
N ALA A 22 -3.64 -0.75 0.42
CA ALA A 22 -3.91 0.63 0.81
C ALA A 22 -5.34 0.81 1.37
N GLY A 23 -6.34 0.18 0.74
CA GLY A 23 -7.72 0.20 1.21
C GLY A 23 -7.94 -0.51 2.54
N VAL A 24 -7.28 -1.66 2.76
CA VAL A 24 -7.31 -2.37 4.06
C VAL A 24 -6.70 -1.51 5.17
N LEU A 25 -5.53 -0.91 4.93
CA LEU A 25 -4.87 -0.01 5.88
C LEU A 25 -5.68 1.26 6.16
N TYR A 26 -6.38 1.79 5.15
CA TYR A 26 -7.33 2.89 5.35
C TYR A 26 -8.45 2.47 6.30
N SER A 27 -9.06 1.29 6.09
CA SER A 27 -10.12 0.76 6.96
C SER A 27 -9.64 0.53 8.39
N PHE A 28 -8.42 0.03 8.58
CA PHE A 28 -7.82 -0.10 9.92
C PHE A 28 -7.77 1.25 10.64
N ASN A 29 -7.32 2.29 9.95
CA ASN A 29 -7.31 3.63 10.52
C ASN A 29 -8.70 4.15 10.88
N GLU A 30 -9.66 4.09 9.94
CA GLU A 30 -11.03 4.59 10.16
C GLU A 30 -11.72 3.92 11.34
N ASN A 31 -11.40 2.65 11.59
CA ASN A 31 -11.96 1.88 12.70
C ASN A 31 -11.09 1.90 13.97
N ASN A 32 -10.03 2.72 14.03
CA ASN A 32 -9.06 2.75 15.12
C ASN A 32 -8.52 1.34 15.48
N PHE A 33 -8.35 0.50 14.48
CA PHE A 33 -7.90 -0.88 14.61
C PHE A 33 -6.38 -0.96 14.45
N ASP A 34 -5.68 -0.94 15.57
CA ASP A 34 -4.24 -1.18 15.63
C ASP A 34 -3.85 -2.09 16.84
N PRO A 35 -4.08 -3.41 16.72
CA PRO A 35 -3.59 -4.36 17.72
C PRO A 35 -2.14 -4.81 17.47
N PHE A 36 -1.39 -4.12 16.60
CA PHE A 36 -0.10 -4.62 16.10
C PHE A 36 1.08 -4.08 16.90
N THR A 37 2.09 -4.93 17.05
CA THR A 37 3.34 -4.60 17.77
C THR A 37 4.55 -4.56 16.85
N LEU A 38 4.39 -5.02 15.61
CA LEU A 38 5.44 -5.06 14.59
C LEU A 38 4.80 -4.86 13.21
N TYR A 39 5.49 -4.10 12.37
CA TYR A 39 5.06 -3.71 11.04
C TYR A 39 6.14 -4.07 10.02
N LEU A 40 5.81 -4.90 9.04
CA LEU A 40 6.73 -5.34 7.99
C LEU A 40 6.08 -5.05 6.64
N GLY A 41 6.75 -4.25 5.81
CA GLY A 41 6.28 -3.97 4.45
C GLY A 41 7.28 -4.47 3.43
N VAL A 42 6.81 -5.07 2.35
CA VAL A 42 7.65 -5.59 1.25
C VAL A 42 7.29 -4.92 -0.07
N SER A 43 8.29 -4.41 -0.78
CA SER A 43 8.14 -3.77 -2.11
C SER A 43 7.10 -2.63 -2.07
N ALA A 44 6.04 -2.69 -2.89
CA ALA A 44 4.98 -1.68 -2.86
C ALA A 44 4.25 -1.64 -1.51
N GLY A 45 4.22 -2.76 -0.78
CA GLY A 45 3.61 -2.86 0.55
C GLY A 45 4.33 -1.97 1.57
N SER A 46 5.65 -1.78 1.46
CA SER A 46 6.42 -0.85 2.30
C SER A 46 5.95 0.59 2.14
N MET A 47 5.65 1.01 0.91
CA MET A 47 5.12 2.36 0.64
C MET A 47 3.73 2.54 1.25
N SER A 48 2.86 1.53 1.09
CA SER A 48 1.52 1.61 1.65
C SER A 48 1.53 1.69 3.17
N LEU A 49 2.37 0.86 3.79
CA LEU A 49 2.54 0.80 5.22
C LEU A 49 3.18 2.08 5.79
N ALA A 50 4.18 2.64 5.12
CA ALA A 50 4.81 3.89 5.51
C ALA A 50 3.81 5.06 5.53
N SER A 51 2.98 5.19 4.49
CA SER A 51 1.93 6.22 4.45
C SER A 51 0.87 5.99 5.53
N HIS A 52 0.49 4.75 5.83
CA HIS A 52 -0.44 4.44 6.93
C HIS A 52 0.11 4.87 8.29
N LEU A 53 1.36 4.49 8.61
CA LEU A 53 2.00 4.88 9.87
C LEU A 53 2.25 6.39 9.97
N ALA A 54 2.42 7.08 8.85
CA ALA A 54 2.61 8.53 8.79
C ALA A 54 1.29 9.33 8.84
N GLY A 55 0.12 8.70 8.94
CA GLY A 55 -1.16 9.40 8.95
C GLY A 55 -1.67 9.83 7.56
N GLN A 56 -1.06 9.33 6.49
CA GLN A 56 -1.27 9.78 5.10
C GLN A 56 -2.23 8.85 4.33
N TYR A 57 -3.41 8.61 4.89
CA TYR A 57 -4.26 7.48 4.49
C TYR A 57 -4.80 7.55 3.05
N LEU A 58 -5.03 8.74 2.49
CA LEU A 58 -5.49 8.92 1.10
C LEU A 58 -4.35 9.01 0.08
N ARG A 59 -3.10 9.19 0.52
CA ARG A 59 -1.97 9.46 -0.37
C ARG A 59 -1.70 8.29 -1.32
N ASN A 60 -1.69 7.07 -0.79
CA ASN A 60 -1.46 5.88 -1.62
C ASN A 60 -2.56 5.69 -2.65
N TYR A 61 -3.82 5.93 -2.27
CA TYR A 61 -4.95 5.87 -3.20
C TYR A 61 -4.76 6.85 -4.35
N CYS A 62 -4.45 8.12 -4.06
CA CYS A 62 -4.22 9.13 -5.08
C CYS A 62 -3.06 8.77 -6.01
N VAL A 63 -1.91 8.34 -5.46
CA VAL A 63 -0.72 7.98 -6.24
C VAL A 63 -0.99 6.75 -7.12
N LEU A 64 -1.56 5.69 -6.54
CA LEU A 64 -1.83 4.44 -7.26
C LEU A 64 -2.87 4.66 -8.36
N MET A 65 -3.96 5.39 -8.07
CA MET A 65 -4.97 5.72 -9.08
C MET A 65 -4.41 6.63 -10.17
N HIS A 66 -3.60 7.64 -9.81
CA HIS A 66 -2.99 8.53 -10.80
C HIS A 66 -2.03 7.77 -11.72
N CYS A 67 -1.18 6.89 -11.18
CA CYS A 67 -0.29 6.05 -11.98
C CYS A 67 -1.06 5.03 -12.84
N ALA A 68 -2.12 4.41 -12.31
CA ALA A 68 -2.90 3.41 -13.02
C ALA A 68 -3.78 4.00 -14.14
N THR A 69 -4.19 5.26 -14.01
CA THR A 69 -5.04 5.94 -15.01
C THR A 69 -4.25 6.83 -15.96
N SER A 70 -2.96 7.05 -15.71
CA SER A 70 -2.09 7.79 -16.62
C SER A 70 -1.68 6.94 -17.82
N GLY A 71 -2.09 7.38 -19.01
CA GLY A 71 -1.71 6.74 -20.28
C GLY A 71 -0.21 6.74 -20.57
N ALA A 72 0.60 7.49 -19.82
CA ALA A 72 2.06 7.42 -19.89
C ALA A 72 2.63 6.17 -19.15
N PHE A 73 1.89 5.60 -18.21
CA PHE A 73 2.32 4.46 -17.39
C PHE A 73 1.72 3.12 -17.82
N ILE A 74 0.45 3.11 -18.27
CA ILE A 74 -0.19 1.93 -18.86
C ILE A 74 -0.36 2.19 -20.36
N SER A 75 0.72 2.00 -21.10
CA SER A 75 0.69 2.08 -22.55
C SER A 75 1.38 0.86 -23.15
N SER A 76 0.58 -0.17 -23.41
CA SER A 76 0.99 -1.35 -24.17
C SER A 76 1.53 -0.97 -25.56
N TRP A 77 1.04 0.15 -26.11
CA TRP A 77 1.43 0.66 -27.43
C TRP A 77 2.82 1.33 -27.46
N ASN A 78 3.16 2.13 -26.44
CA ASN A 78 4.52 2.68 -26.29
C ASN A 78 5.54 1.59 -25.92
N TYR A 79 5.15 0.59 -25.13
CA TYR A 79 5.98 -0.59 -24.84
C TYR A 79 6.35 -1.36 -26.13
N LEU A 80 5.39 -1.54 -27.05
CA LEU A 80 5.65 -2.16 -28.36
C LEU A 80 6.45 -1.28 -29.33
N ARG A 81 6.36 0.05 -29.21
CA ARG A 81 7.11 1.01 -30.05
C ARG A 81 8.50 1.36 -29.50
N GLY A 82 8.91 0.78 -28.37
CA GLY A 82 10.23 1.01 -27.77
C GLY A 82 10.39 2.41 -27.15
N GLY A 83 9.29 3.11 -26.87
CA GLY A 83 9.29 4.39 -26.17
C GLY A 83 9.10 4.17 -24.68
N HIS A 84 10.10 4.56 -23.89
CA HIS A 84 9.99 4.65 -22.43
C HIS A 84 8.83 5.56 -22.00
#